data_AF-A0A8A4RY01-F1
#
_entry.id   AF-A0A8A4RY01-F1
#
_cell.length_a   1.000
_cell.length_b   1.000
_cell.length_c   1.000
_cell.angle_alpha   90.00
_cell.angle_beta   90.00
_cell.angle_gamma   90.00
#
_symmetry.space_group_name_H-M   'P 1'
#
loop_
_entity.id
_entity.type
_entity.pdbx_description
1 polymer ?
#
loop_
_entity_poly.entity_id
_entity_poly.type
_entity_poly.pdbx_seq_one_letter_code
_entity_poly.pdbx_strand_id
1 'polypeptide(L)'
;MKIYRPLWEDGAFLAPQQFQQQARWDAWVADTVARMTLANPWGVLCAEFDEGALTLARLNATRLVVRFADGTLIDTDLADNLPPVCDLSGLEQESVDVLLCLPLLSANGGNLENRQDSARPRRWQSERVTVQELAGHERSELAVLRHALTLRLSGQDNGAYLTCPVARLQRNLQGQWVMDKRFIPPMLSLAASPVLCGELHDLLHRLQARRKRLMAMRRESNERMADFAVADVSLFWLLNALNSAEPVLSELYQFPSRHPEILYRELVRLTGSLLTFSLEHHAEEIPAYQHEQPEQVFPPLFALLDTLLEASLPSRVIAVALEQGPDCEIWRGKLHDARLREGADFYLSVRSALPNHELQTRFPQLCKAGSVSEIRGR
;
A
#
# COMPACT_ATOMS: atom_id res chain seq x y z
N MET A 1 5.32 -3.78 32.58
CA MET A 1 5.87 -3.00 33.72
C MET A 1 4.73 -2.27 34.41
N LYS A 2 4.66 -2.26 35.76
CA LYS A 2 3.59 -1.55 36.48
C LYS A 2 3.68 -0.03 36.25
N ILE A 3 2.53 0.65 36.33
CA ILE A 3 2.38 2.11 36.34
C ILE A 3 1.74 2.48 37.68
N TYR A 4 2.35 3.40 38.42
CA TYR A 4 1.89 3.79 39.75
C TYR A 4 1.31 5.20 39.70
N ARG A 5 -0.02 5.31 39.65
CA ARG A 5 -0.69 6.62 39.62
C ARG A 5 -0.46 7.35 40.94
N PRO A 6 0.15 8.55 40.94
CA PRO A 6 0.38 9.29 42.16
C PRO A 6 -0.94 9.82 42.73
N LEU A 7 -1.04 9.87 44.06
CA LEU A 7 -2.10 10.57 44.78
C LEU A 7 -1.54 11.88 45.30
N TRP A 8 -2.25 12.98 45.07
CA TRP A 8 -1.87 14.32 45.51
C TRP A 8 -2.65 14.66 46.78
N GLU A 9 -1.97 14.55 47.92
CA GLU A 9 -2.51 14.89 49.24
C GLU A 9 -1.92 16.20 49.74
N ASP A 10 -2.62 16.86 50.67
CA ASP A 10 -2.12 18.08 51.29
C ASP A 10 -0.77 17.81 52.00
N GLY A 11 0.20 18.69 51.77
CA GLY A 11 1.55 18.55 52.30
C GLY A 11 2.43 17.47 51.64
N ALA A 12 2.00 16.83 50.55
CA ALA A 12 2.83 15.84 49.86
C ALA A 12 4.08 16.48 49.23
N PHE A 13 5.27 15.95 49.55
CA PHE A 13 6.53 16.39 48.94
C PHE A 13 6.61 15.99 47.47
N LEU A 14 7.08 16.91 46.62
CA LEU A 14 7.27 16.66 45.20
C LEU A 14 8.47 15.75 44.97
N ALA A 15 8.24 14.66 44.24
CA ALA A 15 9.25 13.69 43.85
C ALA A 15 9.21 13.45 42.33
N PRO A 16 10.35 13.35 41.63
CA PRO A 16 10.39 13.12 40.17
C PRO A 16 9.54 11.94 39.70
N GLN A 17 9.43 10.90 40.53
CA GLN A 17 8.68 9.69 40.27
C GLN A 17 7.18 9.97 40.09
N GLN A 18 6.61 10.96 40.81
CA GLN A 18 5.19 11.31 40.67
C GLN A 18 4.90 11.79 39.23
N PHE A 19 5.70 12.74 38.74
CA PHE A 19 5.58 13.26 37.38
C PHE A 19 5.87 12.20 36.32
N GLN A 20 6.91 11.39 36.51
CA GLN A 20 7.26 10.31 35.58
C GLN A 20 6.17 9.25 35.46
N GLN A 21 5.57 8.84 36.58
CA GLN A 21 4.50 7.83 36.54
C GLN A 21 3.19 8.40 35.99
N GLN A 22 2.89 9.67 36.26
CA GLN A 22 1.76 10.37 35.64
C GLN A 22 1.91 10.41 34.12
N ALA A 23 3.07 10.86 33.61
CA ALA A 23 3.33 10.89 32.16
C ALA A 23 3.24 9.50 31.52
N ARG A 24 3.73 8.45 32.21
CA ARG A 24 3.57 7.06 31.74
C ARG A 24 2.13 6.59 31.70
N TRP A 25 1.30 7.02 32.66
CA TRP A 25 -0.14 6.73 32.65
C TRP A 25 -0.82 7.38 31.45
N ASP A 26 -0.53 8.66 31.19
CA ASP A 26 -1.14 9.40 30.08
C ASP A 26 -0.73 8.80 28.72
N ALA A 27 0.54 8.42 28.56
CA ALA A 27 1.02 7.69 27.37
C ALA A 27 0.33 6.33 27.19
N TRP A 28 0.09 5.60 28.29
CA TRP A 28 -0.64 4.32 28.24
C TRP A 28 -2.11 4.49 27.86
N VAL A 29 -2.78 5.54 28.35
CA VAL A 29 -4.15 5.87 27.94
C VAL A 29 -4.21 6.16 26.45
N ALA A 30 -3.28 6.98 25.92
CA ALA A 30 -3.20 7.28 24.50
C ALA A 30 -2.99 6.04 23.62
N ASP A 31 -2.08 5.14 24.03
CA ASP A 31 -1.86 3.87 23.33
C ASP A 31 -3.10 2.96 23.39
N THR A 32 -3.78 2.91 24.54
CA THR A 32 -5.02 2.13 24.71
C THR A 32 -6.11 2.61 23.76
N VAL A 33 -6.31 3.93 23.64
CA VAL A 33 -7.27 4.50 22.70
C VAL A 33 -6.90 4.16 21.25
N ALA A 34 -5.62 4.27 20.88
CA ALA A 34 -5.17 3.92 19.53
C ALA A 34 -5.43 2.43 19.19
N ARG A 35 -5.24 1.52 20.16
CA ARG A 35 -5.49 0.08 19.99
C ARG A 35 -6.97 -0.30 19.89
N MET A 36 -7.88 0.59 20.27
CA MET A 36 -9.31 0.36 20.04
C MET A 36 -9.67 0.40 18.56
N THR A 37 -8.91 1.14 17.75
CA THR A 37 -9.22 1.38 16.33
C THR A 37 -8.25 0.70 15.37
N LEU A 38 -7.03 0.39 15.81
CA LEU A 38 -5.96 -0.16 14.98
C LEU A 38 -5.29 -1.36 15.65
N ALA A 39 -4.97 -2.40 14.88
CA ALA A 39 -4.22 -3.54 15.40
C ALA A 39 -2.75 -3.16 15.69
N ASN A 40 -2.16 -2.35 14.81
CA ASN A 40 -0.74 -1.97 14.86
C ASN A 40 -0.57 -0.44 14.87
N PRO A 41 -0.84 0.27 15.99
CA PRO A 41 -0.70 1.72 16.06
C PRO A 41 0.77 2.15 16.24
N TRP A 42 1.66 1.69 15.37
CA TRP A 42 3.08 2.03 15.36
C TRP A 42 3.60 2.09 13.91
N GLY A 43 4.85 2.52 13.72
CA GLY A 43 5.48 2.65 12.40
C GLY A 43 5.88 4.09 12.09
N VAL A 44 6.20 4.30 10.82
CA VAL A 44 6.73 5.55 10.27
C VAL A 44 5.59 6.48 9.86
N LEU A 45 5.65 7.74 10.29
CA LEU A 45 4.86 8.84 9.76
C LEU A 45 5.64 9.61 8.69
N CYS A 46 6.93 9.81 8.92
CA CYS A 46 7.85 10.51 8.02
C CYS A 46 9.27 9.99 8.25
N ALA A 47 10.00 9.71 7.16
CA ALA A 47 11.42 9.37 7.21
C ALA A 47 12.14 9.94 5.98
N GLU A 48 12.94 10.98 6.21
CA GLU A 48 13.67 11.70 5.17
C GLU A 48 15.17 11.64 5.45
N PHE A 49 15.97 11.49 4.40
CA PHE A 49 17.41 11.27 4.48
C PHE A 49 18.16 12.13 3.46
N ASP A 50 19.41 12.48 3.79
CA ASP A 50 20.35 13.12 2.87
C ASP A 50 20.99 12.08 1.95
N GLU A 51 20.46 11.98 0.72
CA GLU A 51 20.98 11.08 -0.31
C GLU A 51 22.36 11.51 -0.84
N GLY A 52 22.75 12.79 -0.69
CA GLY A 52 24.05 13.28 -1.15
C GLY A 52 25.21 12.64 -0.38
N ALA A 53 25.02 12.43 0.93
CA ALA A 53 26.02 11.83 1.82
C ALA A 53 26.34 10.37 1.48
N LEU A 54 25.46 9.66 0.76
CA LEU A 54 25.66 8.24 0.41
C LEU A 54 26.88 8.02 -0.49
N THR A 55 27.26 9.03 -1.28
CA THR A 55 28.48 9.01 -2.09
C THR A 55 29.76 8.84 -1.26
N LEU A 56 29.71 9.22 0.03
CA LEU A 56 30.79 9.09 1.01
C LEU A 56 30.57 7.93 1.98
N ALA A 57 29.69 6.97 1.63
CA ALA A 57 29.30 5.85 2.48
C ALA A 57 28.78 6.30 3.86
N ARG A 58 28.01 7.38 3.90
CA ARG A 58 27.37 7.91 5.11
C ARG A 58 25.89 8.13 4.88
N LEU A 59 25.09 7.86 5.89
CA LEU A 59 23.65 8.17 5.88
C LEU A 59 23.31 9.10 7.04
N ASN A 60 22.75 10.26 6.71
CA ASN A 60 22.18 11.20 7.68
C ASN A 60 20.67 11.25 7.49
N ALA A 61 19.93 11.19 8.59
CA ALA A 61 18.52 11.56 8.58
C ALA A 61 18.38 13.08 8.57
N THR A 62 17.41 13.60 7.82
CA THR A 62 17.04 15.03 7.85
C THR A 62 15.79 15.26 8.67
N ARG A 63 14.88 14.27 8.70
CA ARG A 63 13.62 14.33 9.43
C ARG A 63 13.10 12.93 9.74
N LEU A 64 12.71 12.69 10.99
CA LEU A 64 12.12 11.44 11.44
C LEU A 64 10.92 11.71 12.35
N VAL A 65 9.78 11.16 11.96
CA VAL A 65 8.58 11.07 12.80
C VAL A 65 8.15 9.61 12.82
N VAL A 66 8.37 8.94 13.96
CA VAL A 66 8.22 7.49 14.09
C VAL A 66 7.59 7.14 15.43
N ARG A 67 6.57 6.28 15.41
CA ARG A 67 6.00 5.72 16.63
C ARG A 67 6.48 4.29 16.81
N PHE A 68 7.16 3.99 17.91
CA PHE A 68 7.59 2.62 18.24
C PHE A 68 6.42 1.76 18.75
N ALA A 69 6.59 0.44 18.69
CA ALA A 69 5.58 -0.53 19.11
C ALA A 69 5.18 -0.43 20.60
N ASP A 70 6.04 0.17 21.44
CA ASP A 70 5.74 0.45 22.85
C ASP A 70 4.91 1.73 23.07
N GLY A 71 4.54 2.42 21.99
CA GLY A 71 3.74 3.64 21.99
C GLY A 71 4.54 4.93 22.06
N THR A 72 5.87 4.86 22.14
CA THR A 72 6.72 6.05 22.17
C THR A 72 6.75 6.72 20.80
N LEU A 73 6.33 7.98 20.74
CA LEU A 73 6.42 8.81 19.56
C LEU A 73 7.75 9.56 19.58
N ILE A 74 8.45 9.52 18.46
CA ILE A 74 9.62 10.32 18.14
C ILE A 74 9.23 11.36 17.10
N ASP A 75 9.64 12.60 17.32
CA ASP A 75 9.47 13.71 16.37
C ASP A 75 10.69 14.64 16.42
N THR A 76 11.51 14.57 15.38
CA THR A 76 12.76 15.34 15.30
C THR A 76 12.57 16.82 14.97
N ASP A 77 11.38 17.24 14.54
CA ASP A 77 11.10 18.66 14.34
C ASP A 77 10.65 19.34 15.64
N LEU A 78 10.04 18.58 16.55
CA LEU A 78 9.40 19.11 17.74
C LEU A 78 10.20 18.92 19.03
N ALA A 79 10.66 17.70 19.32
CA ALA A 79 11.15 17.36 20.66
C ALA A 79 12.41 16.50 20.69
N ASP A 80 12.73 15.77 19.63
CA ASP A 80 13.88 14.87 19.58
C ASP A 80 15.00 15.43 18.70
N ASN A 81 16.24 15.04 18.99
CA ASN A 81 17.37 15.37 18.14
C ASN A 81 17.48 14.33 17.01
N LEU A 82 18.02 14.74 15.86
CA LEU A 82 18.37 13.79 14.80
C LEU A 82 19.42 12.78 15.31
N PRO A 83 19.33 11.50 14.92
CA PRO A 83 20.33 10.51 15.28
C PRO A 83 21.69 10.84 14.64
N PRO A 84 22.80 10.35 15.23
CA PRO A 84 24.12 10.50 14.63
C PRO A 84 24.20 9.78 13.27
N VAL A 85 25.17 10.21 12.45
CA VAL A 85 25.46 9.62 11.13
C VAL A 85 25.65 8.11 11.22
N CYS A 86 25.02 7.38 10.31
CA CYS A 86 25.27 5.96 10.12
C CYS A 86 26.43 5.77 9.15
N ASP A 87 27.49 5.08 9.59
CA ASP A 87 28.62 4.72 8.75
C ASP A 87 28.33 3.44 7.98
N LEU A 88 28.49 3.51 6.66
CA LEU A 88 28.25 2.41 5.71
C LEU A 88 29.56 1.88 5.11
N SER A 89 30.71 2.36 5.62
CA SER A 89 32.01 1.92 5.17
C SER A 89 32.28 0.45 5.53
N GLY A 90 32.97 -0.28 4.65
CA GLY A 90 33.35 -1.66 4.90
C GLY A 90 32.22 -2.71 4.83
N LEU A 91 31.00 -2.33 4.47
CA LEU A 91 29.89 -3.27 4.25
C LEU A 91 30.08 -4.04 2.92
N GLU A 92 30.08 -5.37 2.98
CA GLU A 92 30.19 -6.24 1.79
C GLU A 92 28.84 -6.53 1.13
N GLN A 93 27.73 -6.25 1.82
CA GLN A 93 26.39 -6.54 1.31
C GLN A 93 26.03 -5.66 0.09
N GLU A 94 25.22 -6.21 -0.80
CA GLU A 94 24.63 -5.48 -1.94
C GLU A 94 23.38 -4.68 -1.54
N SER A 95 22.70 -5.08 -0.46
CA SER A 95 21.56 -4.38 0.11
C SER A 95 21.53 -4.53 1.63
N VAL A 96 21.05 -3.49 2.32
CA VAL A 96 20.94 -3.48 3.78
C VAL A 96 19.75 -2.62 4.22
N ASP A 97 19.01 -3.12 5.20
CA ASP A 97 17.92 -2.37 5.84
C ASP A 97 18.48 -1.49 6.96
N VAL A 98 18.02 -0.25 6.99
CA VAL A 98 18.35 0.75 8.01
C VAL A 98 17.19 0.83 9.00
N LEU A 99 17.54 0.68 10.27
CA LEU A 99 16.61 0.68 11.39
C LEU A 99 16.82 1.96 12.20
N LEU A 100 15.73 2.64 12.56
CA LEU A 100 15.74 3.59 13.66
C LEU A 100 15.63 2.80 14.96
N CYS A 101 16.60 3.00 15.85
CA CYS A 101 16.75 2.25 17.07
C CYS A 101 16.63 3.15 18.30
N LEU A 102 15.78 2.73 19.23
CA LEU A 102 15.56 3.38 20.53
C LEU A 102 15.85 2.38 21.65
N PRO A 103 16.78 2.65 22.59
CA PRO A 103 17.09 1.71 23.65
C PRO A 103 15.87 1.33 24.50
N LEU A 104 15.82 0.07 24.91
CA LEU A 104 14.74 -0.45 25.75
C LEU A 104 14.66 0.29 27.09
N LEU A 105 13.42 0.60 27.51
CA LEU A 105 13.16 1.18 28.83
C LEU A 105 13.39 0.12 29.92
N SER A 106 14.24 0.42 30.89
CA SER A 106 14.44 -0.42 32.07
C SER A 106 13.52 -0.02 33.21
N ALA A 107 12.80 -1.01 33.74
CA ALA A 107 11.97 -0.86 34.93
C ALA A 107 12.77 -0.55 36.20
N ASN A 108 14.02 -1.00 36.25
CA ASN A 108 14.91 -0.84 37.40
C ASN A 108 15.62 0.53 37.40
N GLY A 109 15.25 1.43 36.50
CA GLY A 109 15.88 2.75 36.36
C GLY A 109 17.17 2.72 35.53
N GLY A 110 17.97 3.78 35.68
CA GLY A 110 19.20 3.96 34.90
C GLY A 110 18.94 4.18 33.41
N ASN A 111 17.85 4.88 33.07
CA ASN A 111 17.46 5.14 31.68
C ASN A 111 18.06 6.42 31.11
N LEU A 112 18.63 7.29 31.96
CA LEU A 112 19.37 8.48 31.54
C LEU A 112 20.84 8.14 31.33
N GLU A 113 21.37 8.51 30.17
CA GLU A 113 22.78 8.42 29.84
C GLU A 113 23.61 9.18 30.87
N ASN A 114 24.65 8.53 31.38
CA ASN A 114 25.64 9.11 32.27
C ASN A 114 27.02 8.84 31.67
N ARG A 115 28.02 9.65 32.05
CA ARG A 115 29.41 9.53 31.57
C ARG A 115 30.14 8.24 32.03
N GLN A 116 29.42 7.25 32.54
CA GLN A 116 29.98 5.97 32.98
C GLN A 116 29.63 4.90 31.95
N ASP A 117 30.60 4.05 31.64
CA ASP A 117 30.38 2.93 30.73
C ASP A 117 29.29 2.01 31.30
N SER A 118 28.25 1.83 30.49
CA SER A 118 27.10 1.00 30.80
C SER A 118 27.11 -0.16 29.82
N ALA A 119 26.99 -1.40 30.33
CA ALA A 119 26.92 -2.60 29.50
C ALA A 119 25.71 -2.63 28.55
N ARG A 120 24.72 -1.75 28.78
CA ARG A 120 23.54 -1.57 27.92
C ARG A 120 23.35 -0.10 27.53
N PRO A 121 22.81 0.17 26.32
CA PRO A 121 22.41 1.52 25.94
C PRO A 121 21.28 2.03 26.82
N ARG A 122 21.19 3.35 26.97
CA ARG A 122 20.20 4.03 27.82
C ARG A 122 19.29 4.90 26.96
N ARG A 123 18.00 4.91 27.29
CA ARG A 123 16.94 5.46 26.44
C ARG A 123 16.99 6.98 26.29
N TRP A 124 17.48 7.67 27.30
CA TRP A 124 17.35 9.12 27.41
C TRP A 124 18.70 9.81 27.54
N GLN A 125 18.77 11.04 27.05
CA GLN A 125 19.85 12.00 27.22
C GLN A 125 19.28 13.28 27.83
N SER A 126 20.14 14.05 28.51
CA SER A 126 19.79 15.36 29.05
C SER A 126 20.49 16.44 28.27
N GLU A 127 19.73 17.46 27.89
CA GLU A 127 20.22 18.66 27.22
C GLU A 127 19.75 19.89 28.00
N ARG A 128 20.57 20.95 28.12
CA ARG A 128 20.14 22.20 28.75
C ARG A 128 19.70 23.17 27.65
N VAL A 129 18.45 23.62 27.73
CA VAL A 129 17.85 24.54 26.74
C VAL A 129 17.20 25.70 27.47
N THR A 130 17.40 26.90 26.96
CA THR A 130 16.67 28.09 27.43
C THR A 130 15.25 28.07 26.87
N VAL A 131 14.26 27.93 27.75
CA VAL A 131 12.85 27.83 27.40
C VAL A 131 12.12 29.11 27.83
N GLN A 132 11.24 29.59 26.95
CA GLN A 132 10.34 30.71 27.22
C GLN A 132 9.18 30.24 28.11
N GLU A 133 8.94 30.95 29.20
CA GLU A 133 7.73 30.79 30.00
C GLU A 133 6.54 31.36 29.19
N LEU A 134 5.47 30.58 29.05
CA LEU A 134 4.38 30.86 28.10
C LEU A 134 3.33 31.83 28.65
N ALA A 135 3.19 31.98 29.97
CA ALA A 135 2.26 32.92 30.58
C ALA A 135 2.81 34.37 30.62
N GLY A 136 4.12 34.53 30.59
CA GLY A 136 4.83 35.79 30.79
C GLY A 136 5.97 36.00 29.81
N HIS A 137 7.04 36.64 30.29
CA HIS A 137 8.17 37.08 29.45
C HIS A 137 9.51 36.50 29.88
N GLU A 138 9.55 35.74 30.97
CA GLU A 138 10.80 35.19 31.50
C GLU A 138 11.31 34.01 30.68
N ARG A 139 12.64 33.84 30.67
CA ARG A 139 13.32 32.70 30.07
C ARG A 139 14.21 32.04 31.11
N SER A 140 14.19 30.72 31.16
CA SER A 140 14.99 29.94 32.10
C SER A 140 15.64 28.74 31.42
N GLU A 141 16.82 28.34 31.90
CA GLU A 141 17.45 27.10 31.46
C GLU A 141 16.77 25.91 32.10
N LEU A 142 16.29 24.99 31.28
CA LEU A 142 15.70 23.72 31.70
C LEU A 142 16.52 22.56 31.16
N ALA A 143 16.68 21.52 31.99
CA ALA A 143 17.17 20.22 31.53
C ALA A 143 16.01 19.50 30.82
N VAL A 144 16.08 19.41 29.50
CA VAL A 144 15.11 18.69 28.68
C VAL A 144 15.60 17.28 28.39
N LEU A 145 14.65 16.36 28.25
CA LEU A 145 14.90 14.98 27.89
C LEU A 145 14.95 14.85 26.37
N ARG A 146 15.94 14.14 25.86
CA ARG A 146 16.04 13.70 24.46
C ARG A 146 16.07 12.19 24.40
N HIS A 147 15.45 11.58 23.40
CA HIS A 147 15.65 10.16 23.16
C HIS A 147 17.03 9.90 22.54
N ALA A 148 17.72 8.87 23.02
CA ALA A 148 19.01 8.44 22.52
C ALA A 148 18.86 7.61 21.23
N LEU A 149 18.42 8.28 20.16
CA LEU A 149 18.15 7.66 18.87
C LEU A 149 19.45 7.31 18.14
N THR A 150 19.44 6.16 17.47
CA THR A 150 20.56 5.74 16.59
C THR A 150 20.01 5.12 15.32
N LEU A 151 20.70 5.36 14.21
CA LEU A 151 20.51 4.58 12.99
C LEU A 151 21.41 3.35 13.07
N ARG A 152 20.84 2.17 12.89
CA ARG A 152 21.54 0.89 12.94
C ARG A 152 21.17 0.06 11.71
N LEU A 153 21.98 -0.94 11.42
CA LEU A 153 21.76 -1.84 10.28
C LEU A 153 21.09 -3.13 10.75
N SER A 154 20.27 -3.74 9.91
CA SER A 154 19.55 -4.98 10.26
C SER A 154 20.46 -6.16 10.60
N GLY A 155 21.67 -6.21 10.03
CA GLY A 155 22.67 -7.24 10.33
C GLY A 155 23.41 -7.08 11.66
N GLN A 156 23.19 -5.99 12.40
CA GLN A 156 23.80 -5.76 13.71
C GLN A 156 23.00 -6.42 14.84
N ASP A 157 23.63 -6.64 16.01
CA ASP A 157 22.88 -6.99 17.22
C ASP A 157 22.05 -5.79 17.68
N ASN A 158 20.73 -5.95 17.60
CA ASN A 158 19.74 -4.94 17.94
C ASN A 158 18.86 -5.36 19.13
N GLY A 159 19.19 -6.45 19.84
CA GLY A 159 18.33 -7.02 20.90
C GLY A 159 18.09 -6.10 22.11
N ALA A 160 18.94 -5.09 22.31
CA ALA A 160 18.78 -4.09 23.37
C ALA A 160 17.92 -2.86 22.97
N TYR A 161 17.35 -2.87 21.77
CA TYR A 161 16.63 -1.75 21.18
C TYR A 161 15.21 -2.13 20.77
N LEU A 162 14.31 -1.15 20.80
CA LEU A 162 13.15 -1.13 19.92
C LEU A 162 13.63 -0.68 18.55
N THR A 163 13.17 -1.34 17.50
CA THR A 163 13.60 -1.07 16.13
C THR A 163 12.40 -0.81 15.23
N CYS A 164 12.54 0.14 14.32
CA CYS A 164 11.60 0.37 13.24
C CYS A 164 12.39 0.50 11.92
N PRO A 165 12.13 -0.34 10.90
CA PRO A 165 12.71 -0.15 9.57
C PRO A 165 12.27 1.19 8.98
N VAL A 166 13.22 2.00 8.55
CA VAL A 166 12.97 3.37 8.04
C VAL A 166 13.48 3.58 6.61
N ALA A 167 14.43 2.75 6.15
CA ALA A 167 14.94 2.79 4.79
C ALA A 167 15.58 1.45 4.41
N ARG A 168 15.74 1.22 3.10
CA ARG A 168 16.62 0.19 2.56
C ARG A 168 17.63 0.86 1.63
N LEU A 169 18.89 0.45 1.75
CA LEU A 169 19.96 0.85 0.85
C LEU A 169 20.31 -0.32 -0.07
N GLN A 170 20.73 0.00 -1.29
CA GLN A 170 21.25 -0.97 -2.25
C GLN A 170 22.42 -0.36 -3.01
N ARG A 171 23.31 -1.20 -3.53
CA ARG A 171 24.37 -0.76 -4.43
C ARG A 171 23.81 -0.59 -5.84
N ASN A 172 24.17 0.50 -6.49
CA ASN A 172 23.91 0.69 -7.91
C ASN A 172 24.93 -0.09 -8.76
N LEU A 173 24.79 -0.03 -10.09
CA LEU A 173 25.72 -0.71 -11.03
C LEU A 173 27.19 -0.23 -10.92
N GLN A 174 27.42 0.92 -10.29
CA GLN A 174 28.75 1.50 -10.04
C GLN A 174 29.29 1.12 -8.65
N GLY A 175 28.56 0.28 -7.90
CA GLY A 175 28.91 -0.13 -6.54
C GLY A 175 28.66 0.94 -5.48
N GLN A 176 28.00 2.06 -5.80
CA GLN A 176 27.70 3.11 -4.83
C GLN A 176 26.37 2.86 -4.12
N TRP A 177 26.30 3.24 -2.84
CA TRP A 177 25.06 3.16 -2.08
C TRP A 177 24.03 4.16 -2.61
N VAL A 178 22.80 3.68 -2.82
CA VAL A 178 21.62 4.47 -3.15
C VAL A 178 20.44 4.00 -2.32
N MET A 179 19.46 4.88 -2.08
CA MET A 179 18.20 4.51 -1.46
C MET A 179 17.41 3.59 -2.40
N ASP A 180 16.90 2.47 -1.89
CA ASP A 180 15.93 1.66 -2.63
C ASP A 180 14.59 2.39 -2.62
N LYS A 181 14.22 2.96 -3.77
CA LYS A 181 12.97 3.71 -3.92
C LYS A 181 11.74 2.82 -3.79
N ARG A 182 11.85 1.50 -3.95
CA ARG A 182 10.72 0.57 -3.82
C ARG A 182 10.46 0.15 -2.37
N PHE A 183 11.31 0.56 -1.44
CA PHE A 183 11.18 0.20 -0.04
C PHE A 183 9.88 0.74 0.55
N ILE A 184 9.15 -0.12 1.26
CA ILE A 184 7.95 0.27 2.02
C ILE A 184 8.19 -0.02 3.51
N PRO A 185 8.28 1.00 4.38
CA PRO A 185 8.43 0.79 5.83
C PRO A 185 7.10 0.32 6.46
N PRO A 186 7.09 -0.20 7.69
CA PRO A 186 5.88 -0.25 8.51
C PRO A 186 5.34 1.18 8.68
N MET A 187 4.14 1.46 8.15
CA MET A 187 3.62 2.83 8.05
C MET A 187 2.51 3.09 9.06
N LEU A 188 2.60 4.22 9.77
CA LEU A 188 1.47 4.76 10.54
C LEU A 188 0.53 5.62 9.67
N SER A 189 1.02 6.07 8.51
CA SER A 189 0.34 6.94 7.54
C SER A 189 0.72 6.50 6.13
N LEU A 190 -0.24 6.42 5.19
CA LEU A 190 0.05 6.11 3.78
C LEU A 190 1.08 7.07 3.17
N ALA A 191 1.08 8.33 3.59
CA ALA A 191 2.02 9.34 3.11
C ALA A 191 3.50 9.01 3.42
N ALA A 192 3.77 8.09 4.34
CA ALA A 192 5.12 7.62 4.62
C ALA A 192 5.73 6.78 3.48
N SER A 193 4.92 6.28 2.53
CA SER A 193 5.40 5.60 1.32
C SER A 193 4.90 6.30 0.06
N PRO A 194 5.75 7.13 -0.58
CA PRO A 194 5.42 7.74 -1.86
C PRO A 194 5.12 6.72 -2.96
N VAL A 195 5.76 5.54 -2.92
CA VAL A 195 5.50 4.45 -3.87
C VAL A 195 4.08 3.93 -3.73
N LEU A 196 3.66 3.62 -2.50
CA LEU A 196 2.31 3.11 -2.26
C LEU A 196 1.23 4.13 -2.66
N CYS A 197 1.48 5.42 -2.39
CA CYS A 197 0.60 6.50 -2.86
C CYS A 197 0.54 6.54 -4.40
N GLY A 198 1.66 6.36 -5.09
CA GLY A 198 1.73 6.25 -6.55
C GLY A 198 0.95 5.05 -7.09
N GLU A 199 1.14 3.87 -6.50
CA GLU A 199 0.40 2.66 -6.88
C GLU A 199 -1.12 2.82 -6.67
N LEU A 200 -1.53 3.45 -5.56
CA LEU A 200 -2.94 3.76 -5.31
C LEU A 200 -3.50 4.75 -6.33
N HIS A 201 -2.73 5.78 -6.69
CA HIS A 201 -3.11 6.74 -7.72
C HIS A 201 -3.32 6.05 -9.08
N ASP A 202 -2.39 5.19 -9.47
CA ASP A 202 -2.44 4.45 -10.72
C ASP A 202 -3.61 3.44 -10.76
N LEU A 203 -3.87 2.75 -9.64
CA LEU A 203 -5.03 1.88 -9.49
C LEU A 203 -6.33 2.67 -9.65
N LEU A 204 -6.45 3.84 -9.02
CA LEU A 204 -7.62 4.70 -9.14
C LEU A 204 -7.87 5.13 -10.60
N HIS A 205 -6.81 5.50 -11.31
CA HIS A 205 -6.91 5.82 -12.74
C HIS A 205 -7.42 4.64 -13.58
N ARG A 206 -6.87 3.44 -13.36
CA ARG A 206 -7.32 2.22 -14.05
C ARG A 206 -8.78 1.90 -13.70
N LEU A 207 -9.14 1.99 -12.43
CA LEU A 207 -10.49 1.75 -11.92
C LEU A 207 -11.49 2.71 -12.58
N GLN A 208 -11.20 4.01 -12.61
CA GLN A 208 -12.06 5.02 -13.22
C GLN A 208 -12.22 4.81 -14.73
N ALA A 209 -11.14 4.50 -15.45
CA ALA A 209 -11.18 4.18 -16.88
C ALA A 209 -12.03 2.94 -17.15
N ARG A 210 -11.86 1.89 -16.33
CA ARG A 210 -12.62 0.64 -16.44
C ARG A 210 -14.10 0.85 -16.17
N ARG A 211 -14.42 1.55 -15.08
CA ARG A 211 -15.79 1.94 -14.72
C ARG A 211 -16.45 2.72 -15.84
N LYS A 212 -15.77 3.72 -16.42
CA LYS A 212 -16.31 4.52 -17.54
C LYS A 212 -16.63 3.65 -18.75
N ARG A 213 -15.75 2.71 -19.10
CA ARG A 213 -15.98 1.75 -20.20
C ARG A 213 -17.19 0.85 -19.92
N LEU A 214 -17.32 0.31 -18.71
CA LEU A 214 -18.46 -0.53 -18.33
C LEU A 214 -19.78 0.24 -18.26
N MET A 215 -19.74 1.51 -17.84
CA MET A 215 -20.92 2.39 -17.87
C MET A 215 -21.40 2.65 -19.29
N ALA A 216 -20.49 2.86 -20.24
CA ALA A 216 -20.83 2.99 -21.66
C ALA A 216 -21.39 1.67 -22.25
N MET A 217 -21.19 0.53 -21.57
CA MET A 217 -21.78 -0.75 -21.94
C MET A 217 -23.20 -0.95 -21.36
N ARG A 218 -23.72 -0.01 -20.59
CA ARG A 218 -25.11 -0.08 -20.12
C ARG A 218 -26.06 0.16 -21.30
N ARG A 219 -27.08 -0.69 -21.48
CA ARG A 219 -28.13 -0.44 -22.48
C ARG A 219 -28.90 0.81 -22.07
N GLU A 220 -28.95 1.82 -22.93
CA GLU A 220 -29.91 2.94 -22.81
C GLU A 220 -31.30 2.44 -23.21
N SER A 221 -31.95 1.67 -22.33
CA SER A 221 -33.37 1.34 -22.43
C SER A 221 -34.11 2.30 -21.51
N ASN A 222 -34.69 3.34 -22.10
CA ASN A 222 -35.50 4.39 -21.48
C ASN A 222 -34.80 5.27 -20.41
N GLU A 223 -34.86 6.58 -20.63
CA GLU A 223 -34.15 7.68 -19.94
C GLU A 223 -34.36 7.83 -18.42
N ARG A 224 -34.90 6.82 -17.69
CA ARG A 224 -35.21 6.95 -16.26
C ARG A 224 -34.86 5.76 -15.37
N MET A 225 -34.65 4.56 -15.90
CA MET A 225 -34.30 3.41 -15.07
C MET A 225 -33.43 2.42 -15.84
N ALA A 226 -32.39 1.91 -15.20
CA ALA A 226 -31.53 0.94 -15.84
C ALA A 226 -32.12 -0.46 -15.77
N ASP A 227 -32.65 -0.91 -16.89
CA ASP A 227 -33.06 -2.30 -17.07
C ASP A 227 -31.80 -3.17 -17.18
N PHE A 228 -31.53 -3.95 -16.13
CA PHE A 228 -30.58 -5.05 -16.20
C PHE A 228 -31.36 -6.34 -16.51
N ALA A 229 -31.15 -6.89 -17.70
CA ALA A 229 -31.67 -8.22 -18.01
C ALA A 229 -30.88 -9.29 -17.23
N VAL A 230 -31.42 -10.50 -17.11
CA VAL A 230 -30.72 -11.65 -16.49
C VAL A 230 -29.35 -11.92 -17.16
N ALA A 231 -29.21 -11.59 -18.45
CA ALA A 231 -27.96 -11.70 -19.19
C ALA A 231 -26.88 -10.67 -18.77
N ASP A 232 -27.26 -9.59 -18.08
CA ASP A 232 -26.37 -8.50 -17.68
C ASP A 232 -25.98 -8.56 -16.19
N VAL A 233 -26.29 -9.65 -15.48
CA VAL A 233 -26.03 -9.81 -14.04
C VAL A 233 -24.54 -9.63 -13.71
N SER A 234 -23.63 -10.16 -14.54
CA SER A 234 -22.19 -9.97 -14.33
C SER A 234 -21.76 -8.50 -14.49
N LEU A 235 -22.33 -7.79 -15.48
CA LEU A 235 -22.05 -6.36 -15.68
C LEU A 235 -22.60 -5.53 -14.50
N PHE A 236 -23.79 -5.86 -14.00
CA PHE A 236 -24.37 -5.22 -12.83
C PHE A 236 -23.47 -5.36 -11.61
N TRP A 237 -23.05 -6.57 -11.25
CA TRP A 237 -22.22 -6.81 -10.07
C TRP A 237 -20.83 -6.21 -10.19
N LEU A 238 -20.24 -6.21 -11.39
CA LEU A 238 -18.97 -5.54 -11.65
C LEU A 238 -19.10 -4.02 -11.48
N LEU A 239 -20.14 -3.41 -12.07
CA LEU A 239 -20.42 -1.98 -11.87
C LEU A 239 -20.69 -1.67 -10.40
N ASN A 240 -21.44 -2.50 -9.68
CA ASN A 240 -21.69 -2.32 -8.26
C ASN A 240 -20.37 -2.30 -7.47
N ALA A 241 -19.50 -3.29 -7.68
CA ALA A 241 -18.19 -3.35 -7.01
C ALA A 241 -17.34 -2.09 -7.29
N LEU A 242 -17.22 -1.68 -8.55
CA LEU A 242 -16.40 -0.52 -8.92
C LEU A 242 -17.00 0.80 -8.46
N ASN A 243 -18.32 1.00 -8.60
CA ASN A 243 -19.00 2.24 -8.20
C ASN A 243 -18.99 2.44 -6.69
N SER A 244 -19.05 1.34 -5.92
CA SER A 244 -18.99 1.42 -4.45
C SER A 244 -17.56 1.65 -3.94
N ALA A 245 -16.55 1.06 -4.59
CA ALA A 245 -15.16 1.19 -4.15
C ALA A 245 -14.52 2.53 -4.54
N GLU A 246 -14.80 3.04 -5.75
CA GLU A 246 -14.16 4.26 -6.28
C GLU A 246 -14.23 5.48 -5.34
N PRO A 247 -15.41 5.91 -4.84
CA PRO A 247 -15.48 7.11 -3.98
C PRO A 247 -14.73 6.93 -2.66
N VAL A 248 -14.73 5.71 -2.10
CA VAL A 248 -14.04 5.40 -0.84
C VAL A 248 -12.52 5.43 -1.05
N LEU A 249 -12.02 4.78 -2.10
CA LEU A 249 -10.59 4.78 -2.42
C LEU A 249 -10.09 6.19 -2.81
N SER A 250 -10.90 6.96 -3.55
CA SER A 250 -10.60 8.35 -3.90
C SER A 250 -10.48 9.23 -2.66
N GLU A 251 -11.34 9.03 -1.66
CA GLU A 251 -11.29 9.76 -0.39
C GLU A 251 -10.06 9.38 0.45
N LEU A 252 -9.72 8.09 0.52
CA LEU A 252 -8.51 7.62 1.19
C LEU A 252 -7.23 8.18 0.54
N TYR A 253 -7.21 8.31 -0.78
CA TYR A 253 -6.10 8.92 -1.51
C TYR A 253 -5.98 10.43 -1.25
N GLN A 254 -7.09 11.14 -1.09
CA GLN A 254 -7.09 12.58 -0.76
C GLN A 254 -6.52 12.85 0.64
N PHE A 255 -6.70 11.92 1.58
CA PHE A 255 -6.24 12.03 2.95
C PHE A 255 -5.26 10.91 3.32
N PRO A 256 -4.03 10.91 2.77
CA PRO A 256 -3.07 9.83 2.96
C PRO A 256 -2.43 9.82 4.36
N SER A 257 -2.91 10.64 5.31
CA SER A 257 -2.42 10.69 6.69
C SER A 257 -2.91 9.52 7.56
N ARG A 258 -3.82 8.69 7.04
CA ARG A 258 -4.47 7.61 7.78
C ARG A 258 -3.67 6.31 7.71
N HIS A 259 -3.94 5.44 8.68
CA HIS A 259 -3.28 4.16 8.81
C HIS A 259 -3.59 3.23 7.62
N PRO A 260 -2.59 2.53 7.05
CA PRO A 260 -2.74 1.66 5.87
C PRO A 260 -3.70 0.47 6.06
N GLU A 261 -3.98 0.05 7.30
CA GLU A 261 -4.96 -1.02 7.59
C GLU A 261 -6.36 -0.67 7.06
N ILE A 262 -6.72 0.61 7.04
CA ILE A 262 -8.01 1.07 6.50
C ILE A 262 -8.04 0.87 4.99
N LEU A 263 -6.97 1.24 4.29
CA LEU A 263 -6.84 1.02 2.85
C LEU A 263 -6.85 -0.48 2.52
N TYR A 264 -6.08 -1.28 3.25
CA TYR A 264 -6.03 -2.74 3.06
C TYR A 264 -7.43 -3.36 3.10
N ARG A 265 -8.26 -3.00 4.09
CA ARG A 265 -9.62 -3.53 4.22
C ARG A 265 -10.47 -3.25 2.98
N GLU A 266 -10.38 -2.07 2.40
CA GLU A 266 -11.16 -1.71 1.22
C GLU A 266 -10.58 -2.31 -0.08
N LEU A 267 -9.26 -2.44 -0.19
CA LEU A 267 -8.63 -3.15 -1.30
C LEU A 267 -9.01 -4.64 -1.30
N VAL A 268 -8.98 -5.30 -0.14
CA VAL A 268 -9.38 -6.71 -0.01
C VAL A 268 -10.88 -6.88 -0.30
N ARG A 269 -11.74 -5.97 0.16
CA ARG A 269 -13.17 -5.98 -0.18
C ARG A 269 -13.39 -5.90 -1.69
N LEU A 270 -12.70 -4.99 -2.37
CA LEU A 270 -12.78 -4.86 -3.82
C LEU A 270 -12.26 -6.13 -4.51
N THR A 271 -11.09 -6.62 -4.11
CA THR A 271 -10.46 -7.83 -4.66
C THR A 271 -11.39 -9.04 -4.54
N GLY A 272 -11.93 -9.29 -3.35
CA GLY A 272 -12.89 -10.37 -3.10
C GLY A 272 -14.14 -10.27 -3.97
N SER A 273 -14.62 -9.05 -4.23
CA SER A 273 -15.74 -8.83 -5.14
C SER A 273 -15.37 -9.15 -6.60
N LEU A 274 -14.17 -8.78 -7.06
CA LEU A 274 -13.71 -9.05 -8.42
C LEU A 274 -13.38 -10.53 -8.66
N LEU A 275 -12.92 -11.24 -7.64
CA LEU A 275 -12.64 -12.68 -7.71
C LEU A 275 -13.88 -13.52 -8.07
N THR A 276 -15.10 -13.02 -7.82
CA THR A 276 -16.34 -13.69 -8.25
C THR A 276 -16.44 -13.90 -9.77
N PHE A 277 -15.65 -13.15 -10.55
CA PHE A 277 -15.58 -13.25 -12.01
C PHE A 277 -14.32 -13.96 -12.52
N SER A 278 -13.42 -14.36 -11.62
CA SER A 278 -12.19 -15.05 -11.99
C SER A 278 -12.37 -16.55 -11.92
N LEU A 279 -11.82 -17.25 -12.92
CA LEU A 279 -11.69 -18.72 -12.90
C LEU A 279 -10.24 -19.16 -12.62
N GLU A 280 -9.29 -18.23 -12.73
CA GLU A 280 -7.85 -18.49 -12.63
C GLU A 280 -7.28 -18.14 -11.26
N HIS A 281 -7.97 -17.26 -10.52
CA HIS A 281 -7.53 -16.75 -9.23
C HIS A 281 -8.52 -17.08 -8.12
N HIS A 282 -8.01 -17.31 -6.91
CA HIS A 282 -8.78 -17.70 -5.74
C HIS A 282 -8.59 -16.76 -4.55
N ALA A 283 -9.45 -16.90 -3.53
CA ALA A 283 -9.45 -16.01 -2.36
C ALA A 283 -8.20 -16.18 -1.48
N GLU A 284 -7.58 -17.36 -1.51
CA GLU A 284 -6.35 -17.70 -0.80
C GLU A 284 -5.14 -16.91 -1.31
N GLU A 285 -5.21 -16.35 -2.52
CA GLU A 285 -4.14 -15.50 -3.09
C GLU A 285 -4.14 -14.08 -2.52
N ILE A 286 -5.19 -13.68 -1.79
CA ILE A 286 -5.22 -12.37 -1.13
C ILE A 286 -4.19 -12.38 0.02
N PRO A 287 -3.15 -11.52 -0.03
CA PRO A 287 -2.13 -11.50 1.01
C PRO A 287 -2.72 -11.09 2.37
N ALA A 288 -2.40 -11.84 3.42
CA ALA A 288 -2.75 -11.47 4.79
C ALA A 288 -1.99 -10.21 5.21
N TYR A 289 -2.64 -9.33 5.99
CA TYR A 289 -2.01 -8.10 6.43
C TYR A 289 -0.84 -8.37 7.39
N GLN A 290 0.36 -7.98 6.97
CA GLN A 290 1.60 -8.04 7.75
C GLN A 290 2.18 -6.63 7.87
N HIS A 291 1.93 -5.97 9.00
CA HIS A 291 2.33 -4.57 9.21
C HIS A 291 3.85 -4.37 9.18
N GLU A 292 4.60 -5.35 9.68
CA GLU A 292 6.07 -5.33 9.74
C GLU A 292 6.71 -5.51 8.36
N GLN A 293 5.99 -6.11 7.40
CA GLN A 293 6.48 -6.48 6.07
C GLN A 293 5.47 -6.08 4.98
N PRO A 294 5.17 -4.77 4.83
CA PRO A 294 4.11 -4.31 3.92
C PRO A 294 4.42 -4.58 2.44
N GLU A 295 5.70 -4.77 2.08
CA GLU A 295 6.13 -5.20 0.74
C GLU A 295 5.58 -6.58 0.35
N GLN A 296 5.25 -7.44 1.32
CA GLN A 296 4.60 -8.74 1.08
C GLN A 296 3.08 -8.65 1.00
N VAL A 297 2.52 -7.46 1.22
CA VAL A 297 1.07 -7.24 1.32
C VAL A 297 0.59 -6.41 0.14
N PHE A 298 1.07 -5.17 0.03
CA PHE A 298 0.52 -4.21 -0.91
C PHE A 298 0.93 -4.52 -2.36
N PRO A 299 2.23 -4.63 -2.71
CA PRO A 299 2.62 -4.94 -4.10
C PRO A 299 1.93 -6.17 -4.69
N PRO A 300 1.87 -7.34 -4.02
CA PRO A 300 1.14 -8.50 -4.57
C PRO A 300 -0.38 -8.27 -4.66
N LEU A 301 -0.97 -7.54 -3.71
CA LEU A 301 -2.40 -7.21 -3.75
C LEU A 301 -2.74 -6.26 -4.92
N PHE A 302 -1.92 -5.24 -5.17
CA PHE A 302 -2.09 -4.35 -6.33
C PHE A 302 -1.94 -5.10 -7.65
N ALA A 303 -0.94 -5.98 -7.77
CA ALA A 303 -0.74 -6.81 -8.96
C ALA A 303 -1.94 -7.74 -9.24
N LEU A 304 -2.49 -8.36 -8.19
CA LEU A 304 -3.70 -9.20 -8.30
C LEU A 304 -4.91 -8.34 -8.74
N LEU A 305 -5.10 -7.17 -8.12
CA LEU A 305 -6.17 -6.25 -8.49
C LEU A 305 -6.06 -5.80 -9.95
N ASP A 306 -4.87 -5.49 -10.42
CA ASP A 306 -4.63 -5.09 -11.81
C ASP A 306 -5.01 -6.22 -12.78
N THR A 307 -4.59 -7.45 -12.47
CA THR A 307 -4.94 -8.65 -13.26
C THR A 307 -6.46 -8.85 -13.31
N LEU A 308 -7.14 -8.76 -12.17
CA LEU A 308 -8.60 -8.92 -12.07
C LEU A 308 -9.35 -7.78 -12.78
N LEU A 309 -8.88 -6.54 -12.70
CA LEU A 309 -9.46 -5.41 -13.39
C LEU A 309 -9.34 -5.56 -14.92
N GLU A 310 -8.28 -6.18 -15.42
CA GLU A 310 -8.09 -6.46 -16.85
C GLU A 310 -8.92 -7.65 -17.34
N ALA A 311 -8.95 -8.76 -16.60
CA ALA A 311 -9.63 -10.00 -16.98
C ALA A 311 -11.17 -9.94 -16.90
N SER A 312 -11.72 -9.08 -16.02
CA SER A 312 -13.14 -9.09 -15.64
C SER A 312 -14.14 -8.54 -16.68
N LEU A 313 -13.78 -8.34 -17.95
CA LEU A 313 -14.76 -7.86 -18.94
C LEU A 313 -15.70 -9.00 -19.36
N PRO A 314 -17.02 -8.86 -19.19
CA PRO A 314 -17.96 -9.74 -19.86
C PRO A 314 -17.77 -9.59 -21.38
N SER A 315 -17.39 -10.67 -22.06
CA SER A 315 -17.24 -10.63 -23.52
C SER A 315 -18.61 -10.42 -24.16
N ARG A 316 -18.74 -9.33 -24.92
CA ARG A 316 -19.84 -9.13 -25.88
C ARG A 316 -19.62 -9.88 -27.19
N VAL A 317 -18.43 -10.46 -27.37
CA VAL A 317 -18.09 -11.26 -28.55
C VAL A 317 -18.35 -12.72 -28.22
N ILE A 318 -19.26 -13.31 -28.97
CA ILE A 318 -19.49 -14.74 -28.94
C ILE A 318 -18.70 -15.33 -30.09
N ALA A 319 -17.68 -16.13 -29.77
CA ALA A 319 -16.98 -16.89 -30.79
C ALA A 319 -17.93 -17.94 -31.36
N VAL A 320 -18.27 -17.80 -32.64
CA VAL A 320 -19.03 -18.83 -33.36
C VAL A 320 -18.02 -19.76 -34.00
N ALA A 321 -17.93 -20.99 -33.48
CA ALA A 321 -17.07 -22.01 -34.08
C ALA A 321 -17.60 -22.35 -35.48
N LEU A 322 -16.73 -22.24 -36.49
CA LEU A 322 -17.01 -22.65 -37.86
C LEU A 322 -16.43 -24.04 -38.08
N GLU A 323 -17.29 -25.04 -38.26
CA GLU A 323 -16.91 -26.41 -38.59
C GLU A 323 -16.80 -26.56 -40.11
N GLN A 324 -15.65 -27.03 -40.59
CA GLN A 324 -15.46 -27.32 -42.01
C GLN A 324 -16.20 -28.60 -42.39
N GLY A 325 -16.99 -28.54 -43.46
CA GLY A 325 -17.68 -29.69 -44.01
C GLY A 325 -16.73 -30.66 -44.74
N PRO A 326 -17.20 -31.89 -45.04
CA PRO A 326 -16.39 -32.92 -45.70
C PRO A 326 -15.91 -32.53 -47.11
N ASP A 327 -16.64 -31.63 -47.78
CA ASP A 327 -16.30 -31.14 -49.12
C ASP A 327 -15.24 -30.02 -49.10
N CYS A 328 -14.69 -29.67 -47.92
CA CYS A 328 -13.69 -28.64 -47.66
C CYS A 328 -14.03 -27.18 -48.09
N GLU A 329 -15.05 -26.98 -48.91
CA GLU A 329 -15.47 -25.66 -49.43
C GLU A 329 -16.54 -24.98 -48.57
N ILE A 330 -17.19 -25.71 -47.66
CA ILE A 330 -18.31 -25.22 -46.85
C ILE A 330 -17.90 -25.15 -45.38
N TRP A 331 -18.11 -24.00 -44.76
CA TRP A 331 -17.93 -23.79 -43.32
C TRP A 331 -19.28 -23.53 -42.65
N ARG A 332 -19.52 -24.14 -41.49
CA ARG A 332 -20.82 -24.09 -40.80
C ARG A 332 -20.65 -23.57 -39.37
N GLY A 333 -21.33 -22.47 -39.07
CA GLY A 333 -21.44 -21.94 -37.71
C GLY A 333 -22.85 -22.13 -37.16
N LYS A 334 -22.97 -22.66 -35.95
CA LYS A 334 -24.27 -22.79 -35.27
C LYS A 334 -24.51 -21.58 -34.37
N LEU A 335 -25.55 -20.81 -34.67
CA LEU A 335 -25.97 -19.64 -33.89
C LEU A 335 -27.00 -20.06 -32.83
N HIS A 336 -26.52 -20.72 -31.76
CA HIS A 336 -27.41 -21.18 -30.67
C HIS A 336 -27.75 -20.11 -29.65
N ASP A 337 -26.89 -19.09 -29.50
CA ASP A 337 -27.05 -18.06 -28.49
C ASP A 337 -28.17 -17.08 -28.88
N ALA A 338 -29.13 -16.88 -27.98
CA ALA A 338 -30.26 -15.97 -28.20
C ALA A 338 -29.80 -14.51 -28.43
N ARG A 339 -28.62 -14.13 -27.92
CA ARG A 339 -28.03 -12.80 -28.10
C ARG A 339 -27.61 -12.50 -29.55
N LEU A 340 -27.47 -13.52 -30.39
CA LEU A 340 -27.06 -13.39 -31.79
C LEU A 340 -28.25 -13.20 -32.76
N ARG A 341 -29.50 -13.21 -32.26
CA ARG A 341 -30.70 -13.25 -33.11
C ARG A 341 -31.18 -11.89 -33.60
N GLU A 342 -30.95 -10.81 -32.86
CA GLU A 342 -31.43 -9.47 -33.23
C GLU A 342 -30.37 -8.40 -32.91
N GLY A 343 -29.95 -7.64 -33.92
CA GLY A 343 -29.04 -6.48 -33.77
C GLY A 343 -27.57 -6.81 -33.49
N ALA A 344 -27.09 -8.01 -33.83
CA ALA A 344 -25.68 -8.39 -33.72
C ALA A 344 -24.92 -8.13 -35.02
N ASP A 345 -23.78 -7.44 -34.92
CA ASP A 345 -22.83 -7.33 -36.03
C ASP A 345 -21.98 -8.60 -36.11
N PHE A 346 -21.92 -9.20 -37.30
CA PHE A 346 -21.09 -10.38 -37.54
C PHE A 346 -19.76 -9.97 -38.15
N TYR A 347 -18.67 -10.44 -37.54
CA TYR A 347 -17.32 -10.26 -38.04
C TYR A 347 -16.73 -11.62 -38.40
N LEU A 348 -16.09 -11.71 -39.57
CA LEU A 348 -15.44 -12.93 -40.03
C LEU A 348 -13.92 -12.70 -40.09
N SER A 349 -13.17 -13.43 -39.26
CA SER A 349 -11.71 -13.44 -39.31
C SER A 349 -11.24 -14.47 -40.33
N VAL A 350 -10.48 -14.03 -41.34
CA VAL A 350 -10.01 -14.88 -42.45
C VAL A 350 -8.48 -14.91 -42.46
N ARG A 351 -7.90 -16.10 -42.45
CA ARG A 351 -6.47 -16.33 -42.71
C ARG A 351 -6.31 -17.10 -44.02
N SER A 352 -5.39 -16.64 -44.87
CA SER A 352 -5.07 -17.27 -46.16
C SER A 352 -3.58 -17.04 -46.47
N ALA A 353 -3.01 -17.86 -47.34
CA ALA A 353 -1.65 -17.68 -47.87
C ALA A 353 -1.56 -16.57 -48.95
N LEU A 354 -2.70 -16.04 -49.39
CA LEU A 354 -2.74 -14.95 -50.37
C LEU A 354 -2.30 -13.60 -49.78
N PRO A 355 -1.71 -12.69 -50.58
CA PRO A 355 -1.44 -11.32 -50.16
C PRO A 355 -2.71 -10.55 -49.74
N ASN A 356 -2.59 -9.67 -48.73
CA ASN A 356 -3.73 -8.95 -48.15
C ASN A 356 -4.57 -8.15 -49.17
N HIS A 357 -3.92 -7.51 -50.16
CA HIS A 357 -4.61 -6.70 -51.17
C HIS A 357 -5.48 -7.57 -52.11
N GLU A 358 -4.98 -8.74 -52.50
CA GLU A 358 -5.76 -9.72 -53.27
C GLU A 358 -6.90 -10.30 -52.45
N LEU A 359 -6.65 -10.63 -51.17
CA LEU A 359 -7.66 -11.19 -50.28
C LEU A 359 -8.83 -10.20 -50.07
N GLN A 360 -8.55 -8.93 -49.82
CA GLN A 360 -9.58 -7.89 -49.65
C GLN A 360 -10.47 -7.72 -50.89
N THR A 361 -9.92 -7.93 -52.08
CA THR A 361 -10.65 -7.75 -53.34
C THR A 361 -11.43 -9.02 -53.73
N ARG A 362 -10.78 -10.19 -53.64
CA ARG A 362 -11.35 -11.47 -54.09
C ARG A 362 -12.31 -12.08 -53.07
N PHE A 363 -12.06 -11.92 -51.77
CA PHE A 363 -12.84 -12.58 -50.74
C PHE A 363 -14.33 -12.16 -50.75
N PRO A 364 -14.70 -10.86 -50.81
CA PRO A 364 -16.12 -10.46 -50.87
C PRO A 364 -16.84 -10.93 -52.14
N GLN A 365 -16.11 -11.18 -53.24
CA GLN A 365 -16.69 -11.63 -54.51
C GLN A 365 -16.91 -13.15 -54.55
N LEU A 366 -16.03 -13.92 -53.91
CA LEU A 366 -16.03 -15.38 -53.94
C LEU A 366 -16.75 -15.99 -52.73
N CYS A 367 -16.64 -15.37 -51.55
CA CYS A 367 -17.28 -15.83 -50.34
C CYS A 367 -18.80 -15.65 -50.44
N LYS A 368 -19.53 -16.75 -50.29
CA LYS A 368 -21.00 -16.74 -50.29
C LYS A 368 -21.49 -17.15 -48.92
N ALA A 369 -22.43 -16.39 -48.39
CA ALA A 369 -23.17 -16.72 -47.19
C ALA A 369 -24.60 -17.11 -47.57
N GLY A 370 -25.16 -18.10 -46.89
CA GLY A 370 -26.52 -18.58 -47.14
C GLY A 370 -26.98 -19.53 -46.06
N SER A 371 -28.29 -19.79 -46.00
CA SER A 371 -28.83 -20.79 -45.08
C SER A 371 -28.42 -22.20 -45.50
N VAL A 372 -28.37 -23.14 -44.55
CA VAL A 372 -28.01 -24.55 -44.82
C VAL A 372 -28.92 -25.17 -45.90
N SER A 373 -30.18 -24.76 -45.94
CA SER A 373 -31.17 -25.17 -46.94
C SER A 373 -30.89 -24.63 -48.35
N GLU A 374 -30.31 -23.44 -48.48
CA GLU A 374 -30.06 -22.79 -49.78
C GLU A 374 -28.74 -23.24 -50.42
N ILE A 375 -27.74 -23.56 -49.61
CA ILE A 375 -26.39 -23.90 -50.11
C ILE A 375 -26.36 -25.29 -50.78
N ARG A 376 -27.26 -26.21 -50.39
CA ARG A 376 -27.36 -27.56 -51.01
C ARG A 376 -28.28 -27.64 -52.23
N GLY A 377 -28.92 -26.53 -52.61
CA GLY A 377 -29.89 -26.47 -53.73
C GLY A 377 -29.31 -25.98 -55.06
N ARG A 378 -27.99 -25.99 -55.25
CA ARG A 378 -27.32 -25.60 -56.50
C ARG A 378 -26.37 -26.67 -56.99
#